data_AF-A0A356M2V7-F1
#
_entry.id   AF-A0A356M2V7-F1
#
_cell.length_a   1.000
_cell.length_b   1.000
_cell.length_c   1.000
_cell.angle_alpha   90.00
_cell.angle_beta   90.00
_cell.angle_gamma   90.00
#
_symmetry.space_group_name_H-M   'P 1'
#
loop_
_entity.id
_entity.type
_entity.pdbx_description
1 polymer ?
#
loop_
_entity_poly.entity_id
_entity_poly.type
_entity_poly.pdbx_seq_one_letter_code
_entity_poly.pdbx_strand_id
1 'polypeptide(L)'
;MAIKEGRCPNCGSILQLDSVSEKGHCIFCDAVFASKQAIEIAENPKDVVFPNTPQPKYEGPSLEPHQGPSAQAAVRQKLAQPVKKAKPAPVIYIPKDPVKLPDIRLSKKIKLRILAISLAVIILTAGVGIPAIIARDQDRASLFEAMKDAGPFPIDTAKAMAVRRNDNSYLLIASGQSVSQEDMIALFRAFCEERAALREIDLNDFRAAYGRVTVEMVTPDGGFLIDQPESLAALNDGSAVTVLEK
;
A
#
# COMPACT_ATOMS: atom_id res chain seq x y z
N MET A 1 10.37 -17.82 -28.47
CA MET A 1 9.55 -16.61 -28.27
C MET A 1 9.98 -16.01 -26.95
N ALA A 2 10.60 -14.84 -26.97
CA ALA A 2 11.00 -14.13 -25.76
C ALA A 2 10.07 -12.92 -25.64
N ILE A 3 9.25 -12.90 -24.60
CA ILE A 3 8.44 -11.74 -24.26
C ILE A 3 9.39 -10.70 -23.65
N LYS A 4 9.40 -9.49 -24.21
CA LYS A 4 10.17 -8.36 -23.72
C LYS A 4 9.23 -7.27 -23.24
N GLU A 5 9.70 -6.49 -22.28
CA GLU A 5 9.05 -5.24 -21.91
C GLU A 5 9.27 -4.22 -23.03
N GLY A 6 8.20 -3.56 -23.43
CA GLY A 6 8.21 -2.42 -24.35
C GLY A 6 7.37 -1.29 -23.79
N ARG A 7 7.56 -0.09 -24.33
CA ARG A 7 6.82 1.10 -23.95
C ARG A 7 6.13 1.70 -25.18
N CYS A 8 4.83 1.97 -25.06
CA CYS A 8 4.03 2.52 -26.14
C CYS A 8 4.60 3.88 -26.59
N PRO A 9 4.90 4.08 -27.89
CA PRO A 9 5.43 5.35 -28.40
C PRO A 9 4.41 6.50 -28.35
N ASN A 10 3.11 6.21 -28.28
CA ASN A 10 2.07 7.24 -28.23
C ASN A 10 1.79 7.73 -26.80
N CYS A 11 1.59 6.80 -25.85
CA CYS A 11 1.10 7.13 -24.50
C CYS A 11 2.05 6.76 -23.35
N GLY A 12 3.19 6.14 -23.65
CA GLY A 12 4.19 5.77 -22.63
C GLY A 12 3.79 4.59 -21.73
N SER A 13 2.65 3.93 -21.97
CA SER A 13 2.25 2.74 -21.23
C SER A 13 3.24 1.60 -21.43
N ILE A 14 3.52 0.87 -20.35
CA ILE A 14 4.36 -0.33 -20.37
C ILE A 14 3.54 -1.52 -20.89
N LEU A 15 4.12 -2.29 -21.80
CA LEU A 15 3.49 -3.39 -22.52
C LEU A 15 4.43 -4.60 -22.55
N GLN A 16 3.85 -5.79 -22.53
CA GLN A 16 4.59 -7.00 -22.89
C GLN A 16 4.48 -7.19 -24.40
N LEU A 17 5.59 -7.42 -25.08
CA LEU A 17 5.65 -7.60 -26.52
C LEU A 17 6.41 -8.88 -26.87
N ASP A 18 5.99 -9.58 -27.92
CA ASP A 18 6.80 -10.67 -28.48
C ASP A 18 7.94 -10.06 -29.29
N SER A 19 9.18 -10.42 -28.96
CA SER A 19 10.38 -9.97 -29.69
C SER A 19 10.40 -10.43 -31.16
N VAL A 20 9.57 -11.41 -31.53
CA VAL A 20 9.45 -11.93 -32.89
C VAL A 20 8.34 -11.22 -33.68
N SER A 21 7.38 -10.56 -33.01
CA SER A 21 6.30 -9.87 -33.73
C SER A 21 6.81 -8.55 -34.31
N GLU A 22 6.47 -8.26 -35.57
CA GLU A 22 6.84 -6.99 -36.21
C GLU A 22 6.06 -5.81 -35.62
N LYS A 23 4.82 -6.06 -35.18
CA LYS A 23 3.90 -5.04 -34.66
C LYS A 23 3.43 -5.40 -33.25
N GLY A 24 3.25 -4.36 -32.45
CA GLY A 24 2.59 -4.39 -31.15
C GLY A 24 1.35 -3.48 -31.18
N HIS A 25 0.42 -3.76 -30.29
CA HIS A 25 -0.79 -2.96 -30.08
C HIS A 25 -0.89 -2.55 -28.61
N CYS A 26 -1.17 -1.27 -28.36
CA CYS A 26 -1.38 -0.76 -27.03
C CYS A 26 -2.86 -0.83 -26.68
N ILE A 27 -3.22 -1.66 -25.71
CA ILE A 27 -4.61 -1.77 -25.21
C ILE A 27 -5.14 -0.47 -24.59
N PHE A 28 -4.27 0.46 -24.18
CA PHE A 28 -4.67 1.68 -23.46
C PHE A 28 -5.04 2.84 -24.38
N CYS A 29 -4.40 2.94 -25.54
CA CYS A 29 -4.63 4.04 -26.48
C CYS A 29 -4.89 3.58 -27.90
N ASP A 30 -5.04 2.27 -28.12
CA ASP A 30 -5.23 1.61 -29.41
C ASP A 30 -4.13 1.84 -30.47
N ALA A 31 -3.00 2.42 -30.09
CA ALA A 31 -1.87 2.61 -31.00
C ALA A 31 -1.31 1.28 -31.50
N VAL A 32 -1.12 1.16 -32.81
CA VAL A 32 -0.35 0.08 -33.45
C VAL A 32 1.02 0.62 -33.85
N PHE A 33 2.07 -0.05 -33.40
CA PHE A 33 3.45 0.41 -33.58
C PHE A 33 4.38 -0.77 -33.84
N ALA A 34 5.63 -0.48 -34.21
CA ALA A 34 6.65 -1.52 -34.38
C ALA A 34 7.13 -2.03 -33.01
N SER A 35 7.14 -3.35 -32.79
CA SER A 35 7.54 -3.92 -31.49
C SER A 35 8.98 -3.53 -31.11
N LYS A 36 9.88 -3.46 -32.09
CA LYS A 36 11.28 -3.03 -31.87
C LYS A 36 11.38 -1.62 -31.29
N GLN A 37 10.64 -0.67 -31.86
CA GLN A 37 10.62 0.71 -31.39
C GLN A 37 10.14 0.79 -29.94
N ALA A 38 9.10 0.06 -29.58
CA ALA A 38 8.60 0.04 -28.21
C ALA A 38 9.60 -0.57 -27.22
N ILE A 39 10.33 -1.62 -27.63
CA ILE A 39 11.39 -2.23 -26.80
C ILE A 39 12.55 -1.24 -26.60
N GLU A 40 12.96 -0.54 -27.65
CA GLU A 40 14.02 0.49 -27.58
C GLU A 40 13.64 1.66 -26.65
N ILE A 41 12.37 2.12 -26.71
CA ILE A 41 11.86 3.17 -25.83
C ILE A 41 11.85 2.71 -24.36
N ALA A 42 11.60 1.42 -24.09
CA ALA A 42 11.65 0.89 -22.73
C ALA A 42 13.07 0.88 -22.16
N GLU A 43 14.08 0.62 -22.99
CA GLU A 43 15.49 0.64 -22.58
C GLU A 43 15.99 2.08 -22.29
N ASN A 44 15.51 3.09 -23.05
CA ASN A 44 15.90 4.50 -22.87
C ASN A 44 14.70 5.47 -22.95
N PRO A 45 13.90 5.63 -21.88
CA PRO A 45 12.67 6.43 -21.93
C PRO A 45 12.88 7.95 -21.74
N LYS A 46 14.09 8.40 -21.36
CA LYS A 46 14.31 9.77 -20.86
C LYS A 46 14.14 10.87 -21.93
N ASP A 47 14.33 10.54 -23.20
CA ASP A 47 14.33 11.52 -24.31
C ASP A 47 13.15 11.32 -25.28
N VAL A 48 12.16 10.50 -24.91
CA VAL A 48 11.03 10.17 -25.78
C VAL A 48 9.81 11.01 -25.40
N VAL A 49 9.35 11.84 -26.35
CA VAL A 49 8.11 12.60 -26.19
C VAL A 49 6.92 11.73 -26.59
N PHE A 50 5.98 11.56 -25.65
CA PHE A 50 4.75 10.80 -25.87
C PHE A 50 3.62 11.75 -26.31
N PRO A 51 3.21 11.74 -27.59
CA PRO A 51 2.27 12.73 -28.14
C PRO A 51 0.83 12.58 -27.62
N ASN A 52 0.45 11.43 -27.06
CA ASN A 52 -0.88 11.16 -26.50
C ASN A 52 -2.04 11.51 -27.46
N THR A 53 -1.83 11.30 -28.75
CA THR A 53 -2.87 11.58 -29.76
C THR A 53 -3.92 10.47 -29.79
N PRO A 54 -5.22 10.80 -29.94
CA PRO A 54 -6.27 9.79 -30.08
C PRO A 54 -5.99 8.90 -31.30
N GLN A 55 -5.98 7.58 -31.10
CA GLN A 55 -5.79 6.63 -32.19
C GLN A 55 -7.13 6.03 -32.61
N PRO A 56 -7.29 5.68 -33.90
CA PRO A 56 -8.43 4.91 -34.33
C PRO A 56 -8.42 3.53 -33.68
N LYS A 57 -9.62 2.99 -33.42
CA LYS A 57 -9.77 1.63 -32.89
C LYS A 57 -9.16 0.62 -33.86
N TYR A 58 -8.33 -0.29 -33.36
CA TYR A 58 -7.70 -1.31 -34.19
C TYR A 58 -8.70 -2.44 -34.52
N GLU A 59 -8.93 -2.68 -35.81
CA GLU A 59 -9.84 -3.72 -36.33
C GLU A 59 -9.11 -4.91 -36.98
N GLY A 60 -7.77 -4.97 -36.86
CA GLY A 60 -6.95 -6.02 -37.47
C GLY A 60 -6.88 -7.33 -36.65
N PRO A 61 -6.11 -8.32 -37.12
CA PRO A 61 -5.88 -9.55 -36.38
C PRO A 61 -5.19 -9.24 -35.03
N SER A 62 -5.49 -10.01 -33.98
CA SER A 62 -4.90 -9.76 -32.64
C SER A 62 -3.38 -9.72 -32.70
N LEU A 63 -2.82 -8.62 -32.18
CA LEU A 63 -1.38 -8.38 -32.01
C LEU A 63 -0.95 -8.56 -30.54
N GLU A 64 -1.84 -9.11 -29.70
CA GLU A 64 -1.52 -9.42 -28.32
C GLU A 64 -0.44 -10.51 -28.27
N PRO A 65 0.55 -10.42 -27.37
CA PRO A 65 1.50 -11.49 -27.19
C PRO A 65 0.72 -12.75 -26.80
N HIS A 66 0.91 -13.83 -27.56
CA HIS A 66 0.41 -15.13 -27.16
C HIS A 66 1.14 -15.55 -25.87
N GLN A 67 0.57 -15.16 -24.72
CA GLN A 67 0.83 -15.81 -23.46
C GLN A 67 0.26 -17.22 -23.61
N GLY A 68 1.11 -18.14 -24.07
CA GLY A 68 0.80 -19.56 -23.97
C GLY A 68 0.35 -19.89 -22.55
N PRO A 69 -0.43 -20.96 -22.35
CA PRO A 69 -0.85 -21.37 -21.02
C PRO A 69 0.37 -21.39 -20.11
N SER A 70 0.22 -20.73 -18.96
CA SER A 70 1.22 -20.49 -17.93
C SER A 70 2.32 -21.55 -17.87
N ALA A 71 3.53 -21.12 -17.55
CA ALA A 71 4.74 -21.94 -17.35
C ALA A 71 4.60 -23.10 -16.33
N GLN A 72 3.40 -23.34 -15.78
CA GLN A 72 3.04 -24.49 -14.96
C GLN A 72 2.49 -25.69 -15.77
N ALA A 73 2.22 -25.56 -17.08
CA ALA A 73 1.76 -26.67 -17.93
C ALA A 73 2.90 -27.43 -18.67
N ALA A 74 4.14 -26.93 -18.62
CA ALA A 74 5.24 -27.39 -19.48
C ALA A 74 6.04 -28.62 -18.99
N VAL A 75 5.54 -29.38 -18.00
CA VAL A 75 6.19 -30.64 -17.55
C VAL A 75 5.49 -31.90 -18.05
N ARG A 76 4.37 -31.79 -18.78
CA ARG A 76 3.73 -32.96 -19.38
C ARG A 76 3.63 -32.81 -20.89
N GLN A 77 4.20 -33.81 -21.57
CA GLN A 77 4.17 -34.10 -23.01
C GLN A 77 5.27 -33.46 -23.87
N LYS A 78 6.51 -33.92 -23.66
CA LYS A 78 7.39 -34.23 -24.79
C LYS A 78 7.09 -35.64 -25.27
N LEU A 79 6.16 -35.78 -26.21
CA LEU A 79 6.10 -36.91 -27.12
C LEU A 79 6.01 -36.34 -28.54
N ALA A 80 7.04 -36.61 -29.32
CA ALA A 80 7.22 -36.15 -30.68
C ALA A 80 6.09 -36.68 -31.57
N GLN A 81 5.38 -35.78 -32.25
CA GLN A 81 4.55 -36.11 -33.42
C GLN A 81 4.51 -34.93 -34.43
N PRO A 82 4.25 -35.23 -35.72
CA PRO A 82 5.00 -34.68 -36.85
C PRO A 82 4.39 -33.40 -37.44
N VAL A 83 5.24 -32.64 -38.17
CA VAL A 83 4.89 -31.42 -38.91
C VAL A 83 3.76 -31.72 -39.92
N LYS A 84 2.53 -31.32 -39.58
CA LYS A 84 1.40 -31.31 -40.51
C LYS A 84 1.35 -29.97 -41.24
N LYS A 85 1.22 -30.02 -42.57
CA LYS A 85 1.03 -28.87 -43.46
C LYS A 85 -0.07 -27.94 -42.95
N ALA A 86 0.18 -26.63 -43.08
CA ALA A 86 -0.70 -25.57 -42.61
C ALA A 86 -2.13 -25.72 -43.15
N LYS A 87 -3.11 -25.77 -42.25
CA LYS A 87 -4.54 -25.61 -42.60
C LYS A 87 -4.86 -24.12 -42.72
N PRO A 88 -5.75 -23.71 -43.64
CA PRO A 88 -6.20 -22.34 -43.74
C PRO A 88 -6.82 -21.88 -42.41
N ALA A 89 -6.62 -20.60 -42.08
CA ALA A 89 -7.00 -20.00 -40.81
C ALA A 89 -8.48 -20.27 -40.48
N PRO A 90 -8.80 -20.63 -39.22
CA PRO A 90 -10.18 -20.90 -38.83
C PRO A 90 -11.00 -19.60 -38.91
N VAL A 91 -12.13 -19.67 -39.60
CA VAL A 91 -13.15 -18.62 -39.55
C VAL A 91 -13.59 -18.47 -38.10
N ILE A 92 -13.36 -17.29 -37.53
CA ILE A 92 -13.77 -16.94 -36.16
C ILE A 92 -15.30 -16.96 -36.14
N TYR A 93 -15.88 -17.98 -35.52
CA TYR A 93 -17.31 -18.04 -35.24
C TYR A 93 -17.60 -17.05 -34.11
N ILE A 94 -18.13 -15.88 -34.46
CA ILE A 94 -18.75 -14.96 -33.50
C ILE A 94 -20.19 -15.44 -33.30
N PRO A 95 -20.56 -15.97 -32.13
CA PRO A 95 -21.94 -16.37 -31.87
C PRO A 95 -22.84 -15.14 -32.03
N LYS A 96 -23.82 -15.21 -32.94
CA LYS A 96 -24.81 -14.13 -33.14
C LYS A 96 -25.81 -14.02 -31.99
N ASP A 97 -25.93 -15.07 -31.19
CA ASP A 97 -26.79 -15.08 -30.02
C ASP A 97 -26.01 -14.61 -28.80
N PRO A 98 -26.57 -13.68 -27.98
CA PRO A 98 -25.92 -13.29 -26.74
C PRO A 98 -25.71 -14.55 -25.91
N VAL A 99 -24.47 -14.78 -25.47
CA VAL A 99 -24.12 -15.90 -24.58
C VAL A 99 -25.00 -15.77 -23.34
N LYS A 100 -26.08 -16.56 -23.30
CA LYS A 100 -26.99 -16.60 -22.16
C LYS A 100 -26.20 -17.20 -21.01
N LEU A 101 -25.70 -16.34 -20.12
CA LEU A 101 -25.11 -16.76 -18.86
C LEU A 101 -26.14 -17.68 -18.19
N PRO A 102 -25.76 -18.92 -17.84
CA PRO A 102 -26.68 -19.83 -17.19
C PRO A 102 -27.18 -19.18 -15.91
N ASP A 103 -28.48 -19.30 -15.63
CA ASP A 103 -29.09 -18.80 -14.41
C ASP A 103 -28.56 -19.65 -13.25
N ILE A 104 -27.45 -19.22 -12.62
CA ILE A 104 -26.78 -19.94 -11.52
C ILE A 104 -27.67 -19.86 -10.28
N ARG A 105 -28.69 -20.72 -10.23
CA ARG A 105 -29.55 -20.88 -9.06
C ARG A 105 -28.83 -21.70 -8.01
N LEU A 106 -28.13 -21.02 -7.09
CA LEU A 106 -27.53 -21.65 -5.91
C LEU A 106 -28.60 -22.39 -5.10
N SER A 107 -28.35 -23.66 -4.79
CA SER A 107 -29.26 -24.45 -3.96
C SER A 107 -29.43 -23.81 -2.57
N LYS A 108 -30.62 -23.95 -1.97
CA LYS A 108 -30.90 -23.40 -0.62
C LYS A 108 -29.88 -23.85 0.43
N LYS A 109 -29.37 -25.09 0.31
CA LYS A 109 -28.33 -25.64 1.20
C LYS A 109 -26.99 -24.91 1.05
N ILE A 110 -26.60 -24.55 -0.17
CA ILE A 110 -25.36 -23.79 -0.42
C ILE A 110 -25.52 -22.36 0.10
N LYS A 111 -26.67 -21.71 -0.14
CA LYS A 111 -26.96 -20.38 0.42
C LYS A 111 -26.86 -20.37 1.95
N LEU A 112 -27.43 -21.39 2.61
CA LEU A 112 -27.36 -21.51 4.08
C LEU A 112 -25.92 -21.74 4.58
N ARG A 113 -25.12 -22.55 3.87
CA ARG A 113 -23.70 -22.75 4.21
C ARG A 113 -22.89 -21.47 4.05
N ILE A 114 -23.09 -20.73 2.96
CA ILE A 114 -22.41 -19.43 2.75
C ILE A 114 -22.79 -18.47 3.88
N LEU A 115 -24.09 -18.35 4.20
CA LEU A 115 -24.56 -17.51 5.31
C LEU A 115 -23.89 -17.89 6.64
N ALA A 116 -23.84 -19.18 6.96
CA ALA A 116 -23.24 -19.67 8.20
C ALA A 116 -21.73 -19.38 8.26
N ILE A 117 -21.00 -19.58 7.17
CA ILE A 117 -19.56 -19.29 7.09
C ILE A 117 -19.33 -17.79 7.22
N SER A 118 -20.08 -16.96 6.49
CA SER A 118 -19.97 -15.50 6.57
C SER A 118 -20.25 -15.02 8.00
N LEU A 119 -21.28 -15.56 8.65
CA LEU A 119 -21.59 -15.22 10.04
C LEU A 119 -20.48 -15.64 11.00
N ALA A 120 -19.92 -16.85 10.83
CA ALA A 120 -18.80 -17.32 11.64
C ALA A 120 -17.57 -16.40 11.52
N VAL A 121 -17.25 -15.93 10.31
CA VAL A 121 -16.16 -14.97 10.07
C VAL A 121 -16.44 -13.63 10.75
N ILE A 122 -17.69 -13.13 10.69
CA ILE A 122 -18.08 -11.88 11.36
C ILE A 122 -17.94 -12.00 12.88
N ILE A 123 -18.39 -13.12 13.47
CA ILE A 123 -18.28 -13.33 14.92
C ILE A 123 -16.82 -13.42 15.34
N LEU A 124 -15.99 -14.13 14.59
CA LEU A 124 -14.57 -14.29 14.90
C LEU A 124 -13.81 -12.96 14.78
N THR A 125 -14.09 -12.18 13.73
CA THR A 125 -13.48 -10.84 13.57
C THR A 125 -13.96 -9.86 14.63
N ALA A 126 -15.24 -9.85 14.98
CA ALA A 126 -15.76 -9.02 16.07
C ALA A 126 -15.19 -9.43 17.44
N GLY A 127 -15.05 -10.74 17.69
CA GLY A 127 -14.51 -11.28 18.94
C GLY A 127 -13.07 -10.89 19.22
N VAL A 128 -12.26 -10.63 18.19
CA VAL A 128 -10.88 -10.12 18.34
C VAL A 128 -10.83 -8.60 18.22
N GLY A 129 -11.56 -8.03 17.25
CA GLY A 129 -11.50 -6.61 16.93
C GLY A 129 -12.10 -5.71 18.01
N ILE A 130 -13.24 -6.09 18.60
CA ILE A 130 -13.91 -5.26 19.61
C ILE A 130 -13.05 -5.14 20.88
N PRO A 131 -12.54 -6.24 21.49
CA PRO A 131 -11.67 -6.11 22.65
C PRO A 131 -10.41 -5.29 22.37
N ALA A 132 -9.79 -5.46 21.20
CA ALA A 132 -8.61 -4.69 20.81
C ALA A 132 -8.91 -3.18 20.70
N ILE A 133 -10.08 -2.81 20.16
CA ILE A 133 -10.52 -1.40 20.08
C ILE A 133 -10.79 -0.84 21.49
N ILE A 134 -11.50 -1.60 22.34
CA ILE A 134 -11.80 -1.19 23.71
C ILE A 134 -10.51 -0.97 24.50
N ALA A 135 -9.57 -1.92 24.46
CA ALA A 135 -8.27 -1.80 25.13
C ALA A 135 -7.49 -0.58 24.62
N ARG A 136 -7.43 -0.37 23.29
CA ARG A 136 -6.79 0.80 22.70
C ARG A 136 -7.39 2.12 23.20
N ASP A 137 -8.71 2.20 23.26
CA ASP A 137 -9.42 3.43 23.64
C ASP A 137 -9.32 3.67 25.16
N GLN A 138 -9.28 2.62 25.96
CA GLN A 138 -8.98 2.67 27.40
C GLN A 138 -7.55 3.14 27.66
N ASP A 139 -6.55 2.52 27.04
CA ASP A 139 -5.15 2.96 27.11
C ASP A 139 -5.02 4.44 26.76
N ARG A 140 -5.72 4.85 25.70
CA ARG A 140 -5.73 6.24 25.25
C ARG A 140 -6.31 7.15 26.33
N ALA A 141 -7.49 6.84 26.86
CA ALA A 141 -8.10 7.63 27.92
C ALA A 141 -7.20 7.73 29.16
N SER A 142 -6.54 6.63 29.56
CA SER A 142 -5.58 6.63 30.66
C SER A 142 -4.35 7.49 30.37
N LEU A 143 -3.82 7.47 29.14
CA LEU A 143 -2.75 8.38 28.72
C LEU A 143 -3.20 9.84 28.79
N PHE A 144 -4.44 10.15 28.38
CA PHE A 144 -4.99 11.51 28.48
C PHE A 144 -5.06 12.00 29.93
N GLU A 145 -5.37 11.11 30.88
CA GLU A 145 -5.40 11.44 32.30
C GLU A 145 -3.99 11.61 32.88
N ALA A 146 -3.09 10.65 32.63
CA ALA A 146 -1.73 10.68 33.15
C ALA A 146 -0.94 11.91 32.65
N MET A 147 -1.14 12.29 31.39
CA MET A 147 -0.44 13.44 30.80
C MET A 147 -0.93 14.81 31.30
N LYS A 148 -2.00 14.89 32.11
CA LYS A 148 -2.41 16.16 32.74
C LYS A 148 -1.36 16.68 33.71
N ASP A 149 -0.71 15.76 34.43
CA ASP A 149 0.22 16.08 35.51
C ASP A 149 1.68 15.67 35.18
N ALA A 150 1.89 14.79 34.20
CA ALA A 150 3.22 14.28 33.85
C ALA A 150 4.03 15.21 32.93
N GLY A 151 3.39 16.21 32.31
CA GLY A 151 4.04 17.14 31.40
C GLY A 151 4.90 18.21 32.11
N PRO A 152 5.97 18.73 31.49
CA PRO A 152 6.79 19.80 32.07
C PRO A 152 6.07 21.16 32.15
N PHE A 153 4.91 21.28 31.50
CA PHE A 153 4.05 22.46 31.49
C PHE A 153 2.57 22.05 31.48
N PRO A 154 1.64 22.92 31.90
CA PRO A 154 0.22 22.60 31.89
C PRO A 154 -0.30 22.43 30.46
N ILE A 155 -0.88 21.26 30.16
CA ILE A 155 -1.47 20.94 28.86
C ILE A 155 -2.98 20.81 29.03
N ASP A 156 -3.77 21.54 28.22
CA ASP A 156 -5.20 21.28 28.10
C ASP A 156 -5.42 20.01 27.28
N THR A 157 -5.41 18.86 27.96
CA THR A 157 -5.51 17.55 27.32
C THR A 157 -6.79 17.37 26.50
N ALA A 158 -7.84 18.15 26.75
CA ALA A 158 -9.11 18.07 26.01
C ALA A 158 -9.10 18.78 24.66
N LYS A 159 -8.27 19.83 24.50
CA LYS A 159 -8.25 20.66 23.28
C LYS A 159 -6.90 20.68 22.56
N ALA A 160 -5.83 20.51 23.31
CA ALA A 160 -4.46 20.71 22.86
C ALA A 160 -3.68 19.41 22.69
N MET A 161 -4.29 18.24 22.91
CA MET A 161 -3.59 16.95 22.84
C MET A 161 -4.36 15.94 21.98
N ALA A 162 -3.62 15.16 21.19
CA ALA A 162 -4.15 14.03 20.45
C ALA A 162 -3.18 12.84 20.46
N VAL A 163 -3.66 11.67 20.86
CA VAL A 163 -2.93 10.40 20.75
C VAL A 163 -3.42 9.63 19.54
N ARG A 164 -2.51 9.28 18.63
CA ARG A 164 -2.79 8.63 17.33
C ARG A 164 -2.13 7.26 17.23
N ARG A 165 -2.41 6.57 16.10
CA ARG A 165 -2.04 5.18 15.78
C ARG A 165 -2.77 4.14 16.66
N ASN A 166 -2.80 2.90 16.20
CA ASN A 166 -3.50 1.81 16.91
C ASN A 166 -2.79 1.36 18.18
N ASP A 167 -1.49 1.60 18.26
CA ASP A 167 -0.65 1.31 19.41
C ASP A 167 -0.41 2.53 20.31
N ASN A 168 -1.15 3.63 20.09
CA ASN A 168 -1.01 4.87 20.83
C ASN A 168 0.45 5.38 20.88
N SER A 169 1.22 5.15 19.80
CA SER A 169 2.65 5.50 19.71
C SER A 169 2.90 6.90 19.17
N TYR A 170 1.85 7.70 18.95
CA TYR A 170 1.97 9.05 18.40
C TYR A 170 1.27 10.05 19.30
N LEU A 171 2.00 11.03 19.81
CA LEU A 171 1.45 12.14 20.59
C LEU A 171 1.58 13.43 19.79
N LEU A 172 0.48 14.15 19.61
CA LEU A 172 0.46 15.50 19.07
C LEU A 172 0.01 16.46 20.16
N ILE A 173 0.79 17.51 20.41
CA ILE A 173 0.43 18.57 21.35
C ILE A 173 0.51 19.94 20.66
N ALA A 174 -0.47 20.81 20.93
CA ALA A 174 -0.46 22.21 20.52
C ALA A 174 -0.34 23.09 21.75
N SER A 175 0.81 23.73 21.95
CA SER A 175 1.01 24.68 23.04
C SER A 175 0.78 26.11 22.57
N GLY A 176 0.14 26.92 23.42
CA GLY A 176 0.05 28.38 23.22
C GLY A 176 1.28 29.13 23.75
N GLN A 177 2.23 28.44 24.36
CA GLN A 177 3.43 29.01 24.96
C GLN A 177 4.67 28.57 24.16
N SER A 178 5.74 29.36 24.24
CA SER A 178 7.07 28.96 23.77
C SER A 178 7.56 27.80 24.63
N VAL A 179 8.05 26.73 24.01
CA VAL A 179 8.55 25.54 24.71
C VAL A 179 10.01 25.32 24.34
N SER A 180 10.85 24.95 25.31
CA SER A 180 12.26 24.66 25.04
C SER A 180 12.46 23.25 24.48
N GLN A 181 13.63 23.00 23.89
CA GLN A 181 14.01 21.66 23.45
C GLN A 181 14.11 20.67 24.64
N GLU A 182 14.54 21.14 25.82
CA GLU A 182 14.62 20.33 27.03
C GLU A 182 13.22 19.89 27.49
N ASP A 183 12.26 20.81 27.47
CA ASP A 183 10.85 20.51 27.78
C ASP A 183 10.27 19.49 26.80
N MET A 184 10.61 19.60 25.51
CA MET A 184 10.18 18.61 24.50
C MET A 184 10.72 17.20 24.81
N ILE A 185 12.00 17.10 25.20
CA ILE A 185 12.62 15.82 25.58
C ILE A 185 11.98 15.27 26.86
N ALA A 186 11.72 16.12 27.85
CA ALA A 186 11.06 15.73 29.09
C ALA A 186 9.62 15.22 28.82
N LEU A 187 8.86 15.95 28.00
CA LEU A 187 7.53 15.55 27.54
C LEU A 187 7.55 14.20 26.80
N PHE A 188 8.52 14.00 25.91
CA PHE A 188 8.70 12.73 25.20
C PHE A 188 8.96 11.57 26.16
N ARG A 189 9.81 11.75 27.16
CA ARG A 189 10.10 10.72 28.16
C ARG A 189 8.88 10.40 29.01
N ALA A 190 8.21 11.42 29.54
CA ALA A 190 6.99 11.26 30.33
C ALA A 190 5.95 10.45 29.55
N PHE A 191 5.72 10.79 28.28
CA PHE A 191 4.79 10.04 27.44
C PHE A 191 5.22 8.59 27.21
N CYS A 192 6.52 8.34 26.97
CA CYS A 192 7.02 6.98 26.78
C CYS A 192 6.90 6.13 28.04
N GLU A 193 7.18 6.71 29.20
CA GLU A 193 7.11 6.06 30.51
C GLU A 193 5.67 5.70 30.89
N GLU A 194 4.73 6.64 30.74
CA GLU A 194 3.31 6.39 30.98
C GLU A 194 2.76 5.32 30.02
N ARG A 195 3.14 5.37 28.74
CA ARG A 195 2.76 4.34 27.76
C ARG A 195 3.34 2.98 28.11
N ALA A 196 4.60 2.94 28.57
CA ALA A 196 5.26 1.71 28.95
C ALA A 196 4.61 1.09 30.19
N ALA A 197 4.26 1.90 31.19
CA ALA A 197 3.57 1.45 32.39
C ALA A 197 2.19 0.85 32.06
N LEU A 198 1.39 1.52 31.22
CA LEU A 198 0.05 1.03 30.84
C LEU A 198 0.07 -0.27 30.04
N ARG A 199 1.15 -0.52 29.30
CA ARG A 199 1.27 -1.67 28.40
C ARG A 199 2.27 -2.72 28.84
N GLU A 200 2.75 -2.60 30.08
CA GLU A 200 3.74 -3.51 30.67
C GLU A 200 5.00 -3.66 29.77
N ILE A 201 5.41 -2.58 29.12
CA ILE A 201 6.63 -2.56 28.30
C ILE A 201 7.83 -2.34 29.21
N ASP A 202 8.86 -3.16 29.06
CA ASP A 202 10.12 -2.99 29.77
C ASP A 202 10.84 -1.72 29.28
N LEU A 203 11.08 -0.77 30.20
CA LEU A 203 11.84 0.44 29.92
C LEU A 203 13.29 0.17 29.54
N ASN A 204 13.84 -1.00 29.91
CA ASN A 204 15.17 -1.42 29.49
C ASN A 204 15.23 -1.82 28.01
N ASP A 205 14.09 -2.20 27.40
CA ASP A 205 14.00 -2.36 25.94
C ASP A 205 13.73 -1.00 25.29
N PHE A 206 14.81 -0.30 24.99
CA PHE A 206 14.75 1.02 24.34
C PHE A 206 13.90 1.01 23.07
N ARG A 207 14.00 -0.03 22.25
CA ARG A 207 13.29 -0.10 20.96
C ARG A 207 11.79 -0.23 21.18
N ALA A 208 11.36 -0.97 22.20
CA ALA A 208 9.95 -1.09 22.56
C ALA A 208 9.42 0.17 23.26
N ALA A 209 10.17 0.72 24.22
CA ALA A 209 9.75 1.85 25.03
C ALA A 209 9.76 3.19 24.26
N TYR A 210 10.87 3.51 23.58
CA TYR A 210 11.11 4.84 22.98
C TYR A 210 11.22 4.80 21.44
N GLY A 211 11.91 3.79 20.88
CA GLY A 211 12.29 3.75 19.46
C GLY A 211 11.15 3.55 18.45
N ARG A 212 9.89 3.41 18.89
CA ARG A 212 8.69 3.32 18.04
C ARG A 212 7.72 4.48 18.25
N VAL A 213 8.13 5.48 19.03
CA VAL A 213 7.28 6.58 19.47
C VAL A 213 7.58 7.82 18.66
N THR A 214 6.53 8.54 18.31
CA THR A 214 6.61 9.86 17.71
C THR A 214 5.91 10.86 18.63
N VAL A 215 6.57 11.95 18.99
CA VAL A 215 5.94 13.08 19.66
C VAL A 215 6.16 14.33 18.82
N GLU A 216 5.07 14.99 18.47
CA GLU A 216 5.04 16.23 17.73
C GLU A 216 4.41 17.31 18.59
N MET A 217 5.06 18.46 18.66
CA MET A 217 4.59 19.61 19.39
C MET A 217 4.56 20.82 18.46
N VAL A 218 3.44 21.52 18.44
CA VAL A 218 3.26 22.76 17.68
C VAL A 218 3.20 23.92 18.67
N THR A 219 4.04 24.93 18.47
CA THR A 219 4.05 26.16 19.28
C THR A 219 3.96 27.40 18.38
N PRO A 220 3.69 28.62 18.92
CA PRO A 220 3.60 29.84 18.11
C PRO A 220 4.89 30.19 17.35
N ASP A 221 6.04 29.76 17.87
CA ASP A 221 7.38 30.12 17.42
C ASP A 221 8.02 29.08 16.49
N GLY A 222 7.32 27.97 16.23
CA GLY A 222 7.88 26.79 15.57
C GLY A 222 7.65 25.54 16.42
N GLY A 223 7.51 24.40 15.77
CA GLY A 223 7.24 23.14 16.46
C GLY A 223 8.51 22.36 16.79
N PHE A 224 8.32 21.22 17.45
CA PHE A 224 9.35 20.23 17.66
C PHE A 224 8.81 18.85 17.31
N LEU A 225 9.67 18.00 16.76
CA LEU A 225 9.36 16.62 16.43
C LEU A 225 10.46 15.71 16.96
N ILE A 226 10.08 14.69 17.70
CA ILE A 226 10.93 13.54 18.00
C ILE A 226 10.25 12.34 17.36
N ASP A 227 10.85 11.79 16.31
CA ASP A 227 10.32 10.64 15.57
C ASP A 227 11.27 9.45 15.70
N GLN A 228 10.82 8.40 16.40
CA GLN A 228 11.50 7.11 16.49
C GLN A 228 13.01 7.24 16.76
N PRO A 229 13.40 7.82 17.91
CA PRO A 229 14.81 8.09 18.20
C PRO A 229 15.64 6.80 18.17
N GLU A 230 16.87 6.88 17.66
CA GLU A 230 17.74 5.71 17.50
C GLU A 230 18.36 5.24 18.83
N SER A 231 18.52 6.13 19.81
CA SER A 231 19.11 5.80 21.11
C SER A 231 18.73 6.80 22.22
N LEU A 232 18.94 6.40 23.49
CA LEU A 232 18.86 7.31 24.64
C LEU A 232 19.91 8.43 24.56
N ALA A 233 21.08 8.17 23.97
CA ALA A 233 22.12 9.17 23.82
C ALA A 233 21.62 10.33 22.93
N ALA A 234 20.99 10.02 21.80
CA ALA A 234 20.42 11.00 20.89
C ALA A 234 19.27 11.83 21.52
N LEU A 235 18.56 11.25 22.49
CA LEU A 235 17.56 11.98 23.28
C LEU A 235 18.20 12.85 24.36
N ASN A 236 19.34 12.43 24.93
CA ASN A 236 20.03 13.16 26.00
C ASN A 236 20.81 14.37 25.47
N ASP A 237 21.42 14.25 24.30
CA ASP A 237 22.18 15.33 23.66
C ASP A 237 21.29 16.25 22.79
N GLY A 238 20.01 15.90 22.65
CA GLY A 238 19.01 16.66 21.90
C GLY A 238 19.08 16.48 20.38
N SER A 239 20.02 15.69 19.84
CA SER A 239 20.15 15.47 18.40
C SER A 239 18.94 14.77 17.77
N ALA A 240 18.14 14.05 18.57
CA ALA A 240 16.88 13.45 18.12
C ALA A 240 15.73 14.45 17.94
N VAL A 241 15.89 15.70 18.38
CA VAL A 241 14.84 16.73 18.26
C VAL A 241 14.99 17.48 16.94
N THR A 242 13.97 17.39 16.11
CA THR A 242 13.86 18.19 14.88
C THR A 242 13.03 19.44 15.17
N VAL A 243 13.58 20.61 14.89
CA VAL A 243 12.85 21.88 14.97
C VAL A 243 12.01 22.05 13.71
N LEU A 244 10.71 22.29 13.88
CA LEU A 244 9.78 22.53 12.79
C LEU A 244 9.65 24.04 12.60
N GLU A 245 10.18 24.56 11.50
CA GLU A 245 10.01 25.97 11.12
C GLU A 245 8.56 26.24 10.68
N LYS A 246 8.17 27.52 10.76
CA LYS A 246 6.80 28.01 10.57
C LYS A 246 6.39 28.14 9.10
#